data_AF-A0A2M8HQ81-F1
#
_entry.id   AF-A0A2M8HQ81-F1
#
_cell.length_a   1.000
_cell.length_b   1.000
_cell.length_c   1.000
_cell.angle_alpha   90.00
_cell.angle_beta   90.00
_cell.angle_gamma   90.00
#
_symmetry.space_group_name_H-M   'P 1'
#
loop_
_entity.id
_entity.type
_entity.pdbx_description
1 polymer ?
#
loop_
_entity_poly.entity_id
_entity_poly.type
_entity_poly.pdbx_seq_one_letter_code
_entity_poly.pdbx_strand_id
1 'polypeptide(L)'
;MIAKLRIFFILFIPFLSAVWITLSSANVEFESENLDKIYARYVQAKLESTHDSNLLRRLSLHLRGTIPDGKESLEFAKNSESDKLRLTSIQYLQSPEFAEYWATKLGSLFREQTNRRDEVYGGFYKYLANSLHEDKPYDILVREMITAEGDLEKNPAGHFYARDSADPLQVAEYVGRVFYAKRVGCARCHDDKFDKSFTQRDYYAIAAFFSQQFYRTGWWDEKRFEGEAIPNIPNEDIENLPLKEQKIVKDRNREWDQTYWNKMSKEEREKHKNKNLLKFGKLYYEERLGIRFPIKDDKPGGDLVQPKFPDGTIPEIKEGSDRRKIFVDWLVAKENPRFRKVIINRIWRELMGWAFFTPEDDWNKDTVIQAEDVLNHLDQVFLEKNHSIKELIFYIVNSQAYARRTPANEEEKSNRIQYFPSRRMDPDQLMNSIVKGTLEVDQPKWLFSERRLTHFFTKKVNLKGKGELKIPDKDQKDIKFASQMERPARPNQFLAIFGSGNRTDVEDDHTEITIDQVLTLMNGRLTGKAAWDFGGKDSQSVKTFEATKSMSSVVNDPFLILLGREMTGKEKELLISNLPKGDGHFERQILQDFVWAILNSQEFLHVN
;
A
#
# COMPACT_ATOMS: atom_id res chain seq x y z
N MET A 1 -62.09 12.87 -74.91
CA MET A 1 -60.79 12.39 -75.44
C MET A 1 -59.99 11.89 -74.24
N ILE A 2 -59.57 10.63 -74.28
CA ILE A 2 -59.23 9.77 -73.13
C ILE A 2 -58.05 10.32 -72.31
N ALA A 3 -58.27 10.64 -71.03
CA ALA A 3 -57.23 10.94 -70.04
C ALA A 3 -56.82 9.63 -69.33
N LYS A 4 -55.53 9.26 -69.44
CA LYS A 4 -54.96 8.12 -68.71
C LYS A 4 -54.08 8.60 -67.56
N LEU A 5 -54.53 8.22 -66.38
CA LEU A 5 -53.86 8.14 -65.08
C LEU A 5 -52.50 7.41 -65.18
N ARG A 6 -51.44 7.95 -64.59
CA ARG A 6 -50.26 7.18 -64.14
C ARG A 6 -49.80 7.69 -62.78
N ILE A 7 -49.73 6.75 -61.84
CA ILE A 7 -49.43 6.91 -60.41
C ILE A 7 -47.91 6.83 -60.19
N PHE A 8 -47.48 7.57 -59.16
CA PHE A 8 -46.15 7.76 -58.60
C PHE A 8 -45.35 6.47 -58.34
N PHE A 9 -44.03 6.54 -58.61
CA PHE A 9 -42.98 5.89 -57.82
C PHE A 9 -41.76 6.81 -57.78
N ILE A 10 -41.54 7.46 -56.63
CA ILE A 10 -40.32 8.22 -56.33
C ILE A 10 -39.36 7.24 -55.65
N LEU A 11 -38.30 6.85 -56.36
CA LEU A 11 -37.15 6.12 -55.80
C LEU A 11 -36.19 7.14 -55.18
N PHE A 12 -36.14 7.17 -53.85
CA PHE A 12 -35.15 7.90 -53.08
C PHE A 12 -33.88 7.03 -52.98
N ILE A 13 -32.83 7.40 -53.71
CA ILE A 13 -31.49 6.79 -53.57
C ILE A 13 -30.68 7.70 -52.64
N PRO A 14 -30.29 7.27 -51.43
CA PRO A 14 -29.34 8.04 -50.64
C PRO A 14 -27.93 7.79 -51.16
N PHE A 15 -27.24 8.88 -51.49
CA PHE A 15 -25.82 8.98 -51.77
C PHE A 15 -25.02 8.45 -50.55
N LEU A 16 -24.54 7.21 -50.62
CA LEU A 16 -23.50 6.70 -49.72
C LEU A 16 -22.16 7.28 -50.18
N SER A 17 -21.78 8.43 -49.62
CA SER A 17 -20.40 8.90 -49.68
C SER A 17 -19.56 8.00 -48.78
N ALA A 18 -18.90 7.02 -49.38
CA ALA A 18 -17.87 6.23 -48.73
C ALA A 18 -16.64 7.12 -48.50
N VAL A 19 -16.62 7.84 -47.38
CA VAL A 19 -15.39 8.40 -46.83
C VAL A 19 -14.61 7.23 -46.27
N TRP A 20 -13.71 6.68 -47.08
CA TRP A 20 -12.63 5.83 -46.58
C TRP A 20 -11.70 6.73 -45.78
N ILE A 21 -12.00 6.90 -44.50
CA ILE A 21 -11.01 7.36 -43.53
C ILE A 21 -10.02 6.22 -43.44
N THR A 22 -8.92 6.34 -44.17
CA THR A 22 -7.68 5.66 -43.82
C THR A 22 -7.31 6.20 -42.43
N LEU A 23 -7.74 5.48 -41.40
CA LEU A 23 -7.09 5.54 -40.10
C LEU A 23 -5.66 5.07 -40.36
N SER A 24 -4.80 6.04 -40.66
CA SER A 24 -3.39 5.93 -40.33
C SER A 24 -3.35 5.51 -38.88
N SER A 25 -3.07 4.23 -38.65
CA SER A 25 -2.61 3.70 -37.38
C SER A 25 -1.33 4.46 -37.03
N ALA A 26 -1.50 5.65 -36.48
CA ALA A 26 -0.45 6.29 -35.73
C ALA A 26 -0.19 5.31 -34.59
N ASN A 27 0.91 4.57 -34.71
CA ASN A 27 1.44 3.72 -33.67
C ASN A 27 1.42 4.56 -32.40
N VAL A 28 0.46 4.30 -31.53
CA VAL A 28 0.55 4.72 -30.15
C VAL A 28 1.74 3.92 -29.65
N GLU A 29 2.91 4.56 -29.54
CA GLU A 29 3.99 4.03 -28.72
C GLU A 29 3.33 3.61 -27.42
N PHE A 30 3.25 2.29 -27.20
CA PHE A 30 2.74 1.76 -25.96
C PHE A 30 3.58 2.41 -24.87
N GLU A 31 2.95 3.05 -23.88
CA GLU A 31 3.70 3.80 -22.86
C GLU A 31 4.82 2.92 -22.25
N SER A 32 4.57 1.61 -22.10
CA SER A 32 5.51 0.59 -21.61
C SER A 32 6.53 0.03 -22.62
N GLU A 33 6.46 0.34 -23.93
CA GLU A 33 7.33 -0.27 -24.95
C GLU A 33 8.83 -0.01 -24.68
N ASN A 34 9.14 1.15 -24.10
CA ASN A 34 10.51 1.48 -23.69
C ASN A 34 11.00 0.59 -22.54
N LEU A 35 10.13 0.28 -21.57
CA LEU A 35 10.46 -0.66 -20.49
C LEU A 35 10.73 -2.05 -21.06
N ASP A 36 9.87 -2.54 -21.97
CA ASP A 36 10.01 -3.86 -22.57
C ASP A 36 11.30 -3.99 -23.41
N LYS A 37 11.68 -2.94 -24.16
CA LYS A 37 12.94 -2.90 -24.92
C LYS A 37 14.17 -3.02 -24.02
N ILE A 38 14.16 -2.37 -22.86
CA ILE A 38 15.28 -2.42 -21.91
C ILE A 38 15.28 -3.77 -21.19
N TYR A 39 14.11 -4.23 -20.73
CA TYR A 39 13.93 -5.50 -20.06
C TYR A 39 14.37 -6.69 -20.92
N ALA A 40 14.08 -6.65 -22.22
CA ALA A 40 14.43 -7.69 -23.18
C ALA A 40 15.95 -7.95 -23.31
N ARG A 41 16.81 -7.10 -22.75
CA ARG A 41 18.26 -7.33 -22.70
C ARG A 41 18.67 -8.34 -21.63
N TYR A 42 17.81 -8.60 -20.65
CA TYR A 42 18.06 -9.49 -19.51
C TYR A 42 17.38 -10.85 -19.63
N VAL A 43 16.53 -11.03 -20.64
CA VAL A 43 15.84 -12.28 -20.91
C VAL A 43 16.69 -13.12 -21.87
N GLN A 44 16.80 -14.42 -21.60
CA GLN A 44 17.60 -15.35 -22.40
C GLN A 44 16.83 -15.86 -23.62
N ALA A 45 15.50 -15.90 -23.49
CA ALA A 45 14.58 -16.31 -24.53
C ALA A 45 13.49 -15.26 -24.72
N LYS A 46 12.74 -15.37 -25.82
CA LYS A 46 11.57 -14.52 -26.07
C LYS A 46 10.62 -14.59 -24.87
N LEU A 47 10.15 -13.44 -24.39
CA LEU A 47 9.14 -13.41 -23.34
C LEU A 47 7.84 -14.04 -23.86
N GLU A 48 7.34 -15.01 -23.10
CA GLU A 48 6.06 -15.67 -23.34
C GLU A 48 5.04 -15.12 -22.35
N SER A 49 3.90 -14.65 -22.87
CA SER A 49 2.81 -14.17 -22.04
C SER A 49 2.10 -15.32 -21.33
N THR A 50 1.64 -15.05 -20.11
CA THR A 50 0.70 -15.92 -19.41
C THR A 50 -0.69 -15.88 -20.06
N HIS A 51 -1.54 -16.85 -19.74
CA HIS A 51 -2.95 -16.87 -20.16
C HIS A 51 -3.74 -15.72 -19.54
N ASP A 52 -4.75 -15.22 -20.26
CA ASP A 52 -5.59 -14.09 -19.84
C ASP A 52 -6.18 -14.23 -18.43
N SER A 53 -6.65 -15.43 -18.06
CA SER A 53 -7.20 -15.66 -16.72
C SER A 53 -6.15 -15.44 -15.63
N ASN A 54 -4.92 -15.89 -15.86
CA ASN A 54 -3.81 -15.68 -14.91
C ASN A 54 -3.40 -14.21 -14.89
N LEU A 55 -3.34 -13.58 -16.06
CA LEU A 55 -2.96 -12.17 -16.19
C LEU A 55 -3.95 -11.25 -15.47
N LEU A 56 -5.25 -11.44 -15.67
CA LEU A 56 -6.30 -10.69 -14.99
C LEU A 56 -6.27 -10.95 -13.49
N ARG A 57 -6.15 -12.21 -13.06
CA ARG A 57 -6.06 -12.58 -11.65
C ARG A 57 -4.87 -11.89 -10.98
N ARG A 58 -3.69 -11.97 -11.59
CA ARG A 58 -2.46 -11.30 -11.14
C ARG A 58 -2.66 -9.79 -11.02
N LEU A 59 -3.20 -9.16 -12.07
CA LEU A 59 -3.50 -7.73 -12.07
C LEU A 59 -4.46 -7.32 -10.96
N SER A 60 -5.55 -8.06 -10.76
CA SER A 60 -6.53 -7.76 -9.72
C SER A 60 -5.93 -7.88 -8.31
N LEU A 61 -5.13 -8.91 -8.06
CA LEU A 61 -4.50 -9.15 -6.76
C LEU A 61 -3.43 -8.11 -6.45
N HIS A 62 -2.59 -7.75 -7.41
CA HIS A 62 -1.56 -6.73 -7.21
C HIS A 62 -2.15 -5.32 -7.08
N LEU A 63 -3.21 -4.99 -7.83
CA LEU A 63 -3.77 -3.64 -7.79
C LEU A 63 -4.76 -3.44 -6.65
N ARG A 64 -5.66 -4.39 -6.40
CA ARG A 64 -6.78 -4.21 -5.43
C ARG A 64 -6.75 -5.19 -4.26
N GLY A 65 -5.75 -6.08 -4.20
CA GLY A 65 -5.66 -7.05 -3.11
C GLY A 65 -6.82 -8.02 -3.08
N THR A 66 -7.43 -8.37 -4.21
CA THR A 66 -8.55 -9.32 -4.29
C THR A 66 -8.66 -9.94 -5.69
N ILE A 67 -9.26 -11.12 -5.79
CA ILE A 67 -9.53 -11.81 -7.07
C ILE A 67 -10.51 -11.03 -7.97
N PRO A 68 -10.44 -11.21 -9.30
CA PRO A 68 -11.42 -10.63 -10.20
C PRO A 68 -12.78 -11.36 -10.04
N ASP A 69 -13.86 -10.68 -10.41
CA ASP A 69 -15.18 -11.29 -10.52
C ASP A 69 -15.47 -11.85 -11.93
N GLY A 70 -16.58 -12.57 -12.06
CA GLY A 70 -16.97 -13.18 -13.34
C GLY A 70 -17.27 -12.14 -14.44
N LYS A 71 -17.75 -10.94 -14.10
CA LYS A 71 -18.01 -9.87 -15.09
C LYS A 71 -16.70 -9.25 -15.57
N GLU A 72 -15.77 -8.99 -14.66
CA GLU A 72 -14.42 -8.51 -14.95
C GLU A 72 -13.71 -9.50 -15.90
N SER A 73 -13.86 -10.79 -15.68
CA SER A 73 -13.31 -11.85 -16.54
C SER A 73 -13.89 -11.81 -17.97
N LEU A 74 -15.21 -11.67 -18.09
CA LEU A 74 -15.88 -11.55 -19.39
C LEU A 74 -15.55 -10.24 -20.11
N GLU A 75 -15.39 -9.14 -19.38
CA GLU A 75 -15.02 -7.83 -19.95
C GLU A 75 -13.57 -7.82 -20.43
N PHE A 76 -12.66 -8.38 -19.64
CA PHE A 76 -11.24 -8.53 -20.02
C PHE A 76 -11.08 -9.33 -21.32
N ALA A 77 -11.81 -10.45 -21.44
CA ALA A 77 -11.78 -11.32 -22.62
C ALA A 77 -12.42 -10.69 -23.88
N LYS A 78 -13.29 -9.68 -23.72
CA LYS A 78 -13.93 -8.97 -24.85
C LYS A 78 -13.05 -7.87 -25.43
N ASN A 79 -12.13 -7.32 -24.63
CA ASN A 79 -11.24 -6.24 -25.05
C ASN A 79 -10.13 -6.77 -25.95
N SER A 80 -9.62 -5.90 -26.85
CA SER A 80 -8.48 -6.24 -27.72
C SER A 80 -7.22 -6.54 -26.90
N GLU A 81 -6.28 -7.32 -27.47
CA GLU A 81 -4.97 -7.57 -26.84
C GLU A 81 -4.26 -6.28 -26.43
N SER A 82 -4.35 -5.25 -27.27
CA SER A 82 -3.74 -3.95 -27.03
C SER A 82 -4.42 -3.15 -25.91
N ASP A 83 -5.73 -3.35 -25.68
CA ASP A 83 -6.49 -2.49 -24.78
C ASP A 83 -6.82 -3.15 -23.43
N LYS A 84 -6.89 -4.49 -23.36
CA LYS A 84 -7.41 -5.19 -22.17
C LYS A 84 -6.65 -4.83 -20.88
N LEU A 85 -5.31 -4.88 -20.92
CA LEU A 85 -4.48 -4.55 -19.76
C LEU A 85 -4.64 -3.07 -19.39
N ARG A 86 -4.62 -2.21 -20.40
CA ARG A 86 -4.70 -0.76 -20.20
C ARG A 86 -6.00 -0.37 -19.54
N LEU A 87 -7.14 -0.76 -20.12
CA LEU A 87 -8.46 -0.40 -19.62
C LEU A 87 -8.72 -0.95 -18.22
N THR A 88 -8.38 -2.22 -17.98
CA THR A 88 -8.56 -2.85 -16.67
C THR A 88 -7.63 -2.25 -15.61
N SER A 89 -6.38 -1.93 -15.96
CA SER A 89 -5.47 -1.25 -15.03
C SER A 89 -6.00 0.12 -14.62
N ILE A 90 -6.53 0.91 -15.55
CA ILE A 90 -7.15 2.22 -15.25
C ILE A 90 -8.33 2.04 -14.29
N GLN A 91 -9.20 1.08 -14.58
CA GLN A 91 -10.36 0.79 -13.74
C GLN A 91 -9.95 0.42 -12.31
N TYR A 92 -8.94 -0.42 -12.16
CA TYR A 92 -8.46 -0.89 -10.86
C TYR A 92 -7.74 0.21 -10.08
N LEU A 93 -6.87 0.99 -10.73
CA LEU A 93 -6.17 2.12 -10.09
C LEU A 93 -7.13 3.23 -9.63
N GLN A 94 -8.26 3.41 -10.32
CA GLN A 94 -9.32 4.34 -9.92
C GLN A 94 -10.25 3.77 -8.84
N SER A 95 -10.16 2.49 -8.50
CA SER A 95 -11.07 1.87 -7.54
C SER A 95 -10.68 2.21 -6.09
N PRO A 96 -11.63 2.25 -5.15
CA PRO A 96 -11.32 2.43 -3.74
C PRO A 96 -10.45 1.27 -3.21
N GLU A 97 -10.66 0.04 -3.69
CA GLU A 97 -9.92 -1.15 -3.28
C GLU A 97 -8.41 -1.03 -3.56
N PHE A 98 -8.00 -0.32 -4.63
CA PHE A 98 -6.58 -0.04 -4.84
C PHE A 98 -5.99 0.74 -3.68
N ALA A 99 -6.64 1.86 -3.32
CA ALA A 99 -6.17 2.73 -2.26
C ALA A 99 -6.22 2.02 -0.90
N GLU A 100 -7.25 1.21 -0.66
CA GLU A 100 -7.39 0.40 0.55
C GLU A 100 -6.24 -0.62 0.69
N TYR A 101 -5.97 -1.39 -0.35
CA TYR A 101 -4.91 -2.41 -0.32
C TYR A 101 -3.51 -1.80 -0.27
N TRP A 102 -3.22 -0.80 -1.11
CA TRP A 102 -1.91 -0.16 -1.10
C TRP A 102 -1.68 0.68 0.15
N ALA A 103 -2.73 1.13 0.84
CA ALA A 103 -2.59 1.76 2.16
C ALA A 103 -2.22 0.75 3.25
N THR A 104 -2.61 -0.53 3.17
CA THR A 104 -2.10 -1.53 4.12
C THR A 104 -0.64 -1.85 3.87
N LYS A 105 -0.20 -1.84 2.60
CA LYS A 105 1.23 -1.97 2.22
C LYS A 105 2.07 -0.81 2.72
N LEU A 106 1.66 0.43 2.44
CA LEU A 106 2.32 1.61 3.01
C LEU A 106 2.19 1.66 4.53
N GLY A 107 1.06 1.24 5.09
CA GLY A 107 0.85 1.15 6.52
C GLY A 107 1.81 0.17 7.20
N SER A 108 2.09 -0.97 6.56
CA SER A 108 3.14 -1.91 7.00
C SER A 108 4.50 -1.22 7.01
N LEU A 109 4.90 -0.65 5.86
CA LEU A 109 6.17 0.05 5.71
C LEU A 109 6.33 1.20 6.69
N PHE A 110 5.26 1.94 6.98
CA PHE A 110 5.19 3.09 7.88
C PHE A 110 4.82 2.74 9.34
N ARG A 111 4.75 1.44 9.68
CA ARG A 111 4.40 0.93 11.01
C ARG A 111 3.11 1.56 11.56
N GLU A 112 2.12 1.70 10.70
CA GLU A 112 0.78 2.16 11.05
C GLU A 112 0.15 1.23 12.08
N GLN A 113 -0.47 1.82 13.09
CA GLN A 113 -1.26 1.09 14.07
C GLN A 113 -2.61 1.77 14.20
N THR A 114 -3.66 1.01 13.93
CA THR A 114 -5.05 1.47 13.93
C THR A 114 -5.50 1.89 15.33
N ASN A 115 -5.06 1.17 16.36
CA ASN A 115 -5.53 1.35 17.72
C ASN A 115 -4.36 1.62 18.68
N ARG A 116 -4.02 2.90 18.81
CA ARG A 116 -3.07 3.38 19.81
C ARG A 116 -3.76 4.27 20.82
N ARG A 117 -3.27 4.21 22.06
CA ARG A 117 -3.78 5.05 23.14
C ARG A 117 -3.53 6.52 22.79
N ASP A 118 -4.51 7.37 23.10
CA ASP A 118 -4.46 8.81 22.89
C ASP A 118 -4.30 9.21 21.39
N GLU A 119 -4.62 8.32 20.46
CA GLU A 119 -4.55 8.54 19.01
C GLU A 119 -5.92 8.32 18.34
N VAL A 120 -6.12 8.90 17.15
CA VAL A 120 -7.35 8.70 16.38
C VAL A 120 -7.39 7.28 15.83
N TYR A 121 -8.46 6.53 16.16
CA TYR A 121 -8.65 5.17 15.67
C TYR A 121 -8.64 5.13 14.13
N GLY A 122 -7.69 4.39 13.54
CA GLY A 122 -7.49 4.28 12.09
C GLY A 122 -7.13 5.60 11.39
N GLY A 123 -6.73 6.63 12.14
CA GLY A 123 -6.46 7.98 11.61
C GLY A 123 -5.35 7.98 10.56
N PHE A 124 -4.25 7.28 10.84
CA PHE A 124 -3.11 7.23 9.93
C PHE A 124 -3.39 6.37 8.70
N TYR A 125 -4.01 5.18 8.86
CA TYR A 125 -4.48 4.38 7.72
C TYR A 125 -5.40 5.20 6.80
N LYS A 126 -6.39 5.91 7.35
CA LYS A 126 -7.31 6.75 6.58
C LYS A 126 -6.57 7.82 5.79
N TYR A 127 -5.53 8.42 6.37
CA TYR A 127 -4.68 9.40 5.67
C TYR A 127 -3.89 8.78 4.51
N LEU A 128 -3.30 7.60 4.71
CA LEU A 128 -2.57 6.88 3.65
C LEU A 128 -3.52 6.46 2.51
N ALA A 129 -4.68 5.90 2.85
CA ALA A 129 -5.70 5.50 1.89
C ALA A 129 -6.22 6.71 1.10
N ASN A 130 -6.54 7.83 1.75
CA ASN A 130 -6.94 9.05 1.04
C ASN A 130 -5.81 9.58 0.15
N SER A 131 -4.56 9.56 0.61
CA SER A 131 -3.42 10.04 -0.19
C SER A 131 -3.26 9.24 -1.48
N LEU A 132 -3.37 7.90 -1.42
CA LEU A 132 -3.35 7.04 -2.59
C LEU A 132 -4.61 7.20 -3.46
N HIS A 133 -5.79 7.35 -2.84
CA HIS A 133 -7.03 7.56 -3.56
C HIS A 133 -6.96 8.84 -4.40
N GLU A 134 -6.45 9.92 -3.83
CA GLU A 134 -6.29 11.23 -4.47
C GLU A 134 -5.11 11.30 -5.46
N ASP A 135 -4.34 10.22 -5.61
CA ASP A 135 -3.10 10.17 -6.40
C ASP A 135 -2.07 11.23 -5.96
N LYS A 136 -1.91 11.38 -4.63
CA LYS A 136 -0.93 12.29 -4.03
C LYS A 136 0.48 11.85 -4.44
N PRO A 137 1.31 12.76 -4.98
CA PRO A 137 2.73 12.51 -5.24
C PRO A 137 3.46 11.99 -3.99
N TYR A 138 4.34 11.01 -4.19
CA TYR A 138 5.06 10.37 -3.08
C TYR A 138 5.97 11.34 -2.32
N ASP A 139 6.64 12.26 -3.01
CA ASP A 139 7.45 13.31 -2.40
C ASP A 139 6.62 14.24 -1.50
N ILE A 140 5.39 14.56 -1.91
CA ILE A 140 4.46 15.37 -1.10
C ILE A 140 3.98 14.58 0.13
N LEU A 141 3.64 13.30 -0.04
CA LEU A 141 3.29 12.42 1.08
C LEU A 141 4.43 12.35 2.12
N VAL A 142 5.67 12.17 1.66
CA VAL A 142 6.85 12.11 2.55
C VAL A 142 7.12 13.46 3.21
N ARG A 143 6.99 14.56 2.48
CA ARG A 143 7.10 15.92 3.02
C ARG A 143 6.09 16.18 4.14
N GLU A 144 4.82 15.87 3.91
CA GLU A 144 3.77 16.03 4.92
C GLU A 144 4.06 15.23 6.18
N MET A 145 4.53 13.97 6.06
CA MET A 145 4.90 13.13 7.21
C MET A 145 6.13 13.66 7.96
N ILE A 146 7.20 14.02 7.25
CA ILE A 146 8.45 14.48 7.88
C ILE A 146 8.27 15.83 8.58
N THR A 147 7.45 16.72 8.03
CA THR A 147 7.24 18.07 8.59
C THR A 147 5.95 18.18 9.40
N ALA A 148 5.35 17.06 9.81
CA ALA A 148 4.09 17.06 10.54
C ALA A 148 4.20 17.77 11.90
N GLU A 149 3.14 18.48 12.28
CA GLU A 149 3.00 19.16 13.57
C GLU A 149 1.51 19.35 13.92
N GLY A 150 1.23 19.66 15.19
CA GLY A 150 -0.12 19.96 15.66
C GLY A 150 -0.93 18.74 16.13
N ASP A 151 -2.23 18.94 16.27
CA ASP A 151 -3.18 17.92 16.75
C ASP A 151 -3.29 16.76 15.75
N LEU A 152 -3.15 15.51 16.22
CA LEU A 152 -3.24 14.33 15.35
C LEU A 152 -4.62 14.18 14.67
N GLU A 153 -5.68 14.71 15.26
CA GLU A 153 -7.01 14.74 14.65
C GLU A 153 -7.09 15.66 13.42
N LYS A 154 -6.37 16.78 13.45
CA LYS A 154 -6.37 17.77 12.36
C LYS A 154 -5.28 17.49 11.33
N ASN A 155 -4.16 16.94 11.78
CA ASN A 155 -3.01 16.58 10.95
C ASN A 155 -2.61 15.11 11.17
N PRO A 156 -3.30 14.15 10.51
CA PRO A 156 -3.02 12.73 10.70
C PRO A 156 -1.64 12.27 10.21
N ALA A 157 -0.92 13.08 9.42
CA ALA A 157 0.46 12.76 9.05
C ALA A 157 1.39 12.68 10.28
N GLY A 158 1.02 13.37 11.38
CA GLY A 158 1.75 13.35 12.65
C GLY A 158 1.81 11.98 13.34
N HIS A 159 0.93 11.04 12.97
CA HIS A 159 1.01 9.67 13.49
C HIS A 159 2.33 8.98 13.12
N PHE A 160 3.00 9.43 12.04
CA PHE A 160 4.34 8.98 11.67
C PHE A 160 5.38 9.18 12.80
N TYR A 161 5.23 10.23 13.60
CA TYR A 161 6.08 10.52 14.77
C TYR A 161 5.52 9.97 16.07
N ALA A 162 4.20 10.02 16.27
CA ALA A 162 3.53 9.60 17.51
C ALA A 162 3.89 8.16 17.92
N ARG A 163 4.11 7.31 16.93
CA ARG A 163 4.54 5.91 17.10
C ARG A 163 5.77 5.74 18.01
N ASP A 164 6.78 6.59 17.84
CA ASP A 164 8.04 6.56 18.58
C ASP A 164 8.13 7.77 19.54
N SER A 165 6.99 8.36 19.93
CA SER A 165 6.90 9.53 20.79
C SER A 165 7.73 10.73 20.31
N ALA A 166 7.93 10.82 19.00
CA ALA A 166 8.82 11.79 18.35
C ALA A 166 10.28 11.78 18.84
N ASP A 167 10.81 10.64 19.33
CA ASP A 167 12.23 10.49 19.64
C ASP A 167 13.07 10.71 18.37
N PRO A 168 13.91 11.77 18.30
CA PRO A 168 14.69 12.08 17.11
C PRO A 168 15.66 10.96 16.71
N LEU A 169 16.14 10.15 17.65
CA LEU A 169 17.03 9.02 17.37
C LEU A 169 16.27 7.92 16.63
N GLN A 170 15.08 7.53 17.13
CA GLN A 170 14.23 6.53 16.48
C GLN A 170 13.76 6.99 15.11
N VAL A 171 13.41 8.27 14.98
CA VAL A 171 13.00 8.85 13.69
C VAL A 171 14.14 8.79 12.68
N ALA A 172 15.36 9.16 13.07
CA ALA A 172 16.52 9.11 12.17
C ALA A 172 16.81 7.71 11.65
N GLU A 173 16.78 6.71 12.53
CA GLU A 173 16.94 5.31 12.14
C GLU A 173 15.87 4.89 11.13
N TYR A 174 14.62 5.23 11.44
CA TYR A 174 13.49 4.81 10.64
C TYR A 174 13.43 5.49 9.28
N VAL A 175 13.59 6.81 9.23
CA VAL A 175 13.63 7.61 7.99
C VAL A 175 14.79 7.16 7.10
N GLY A 176 15.96 6.87 7.69
CA GLY A 176 17.12 6.35 6.98
C GLY A 176 16.80 5.02 6.27
N ARG A 177 16.14 4.09 6.96
CA ARG A 177 15.77 2.77 6.40
C ARG A 177 14.66 2.87 5.35
N VAL A 178 13.59 3.59 5.65
CA VAL A 178 12.39 3.63 4.80
C VAL A 178 12.62 4.42 3.50
N PHE A 179 13.21 5.61 3.59
CA PHE A 179 13.28 6.54 2.46
C PHE A 179 14.65 6.59 1.78
N TYR A 180 15.69 6.12 2.45
CA TYR A 180 17.06 6.17 1.92
C TYR A 180 17.75 4.80 1.92
N ALA A 181 17.07 3.72 2.34
CA ALA A 181 17.64 2.38 2.47
C ALA A 181 19.02 2.39 3.12
N LYS A 182 19.18 3.07 4.27
CA LYS A 182 20.41 3.10 5.03
C LYS A 182 20.11 2.74 6.48
N ARG A 183 20.61 1.58 6.90
CA ARG A 183 20.54 1.13 8.30
C ARG A 183 21.61 1.86 9.10
N VAL A 184 21.20 2.87 9.86
CA VAL A 184 22.11 3.69 10.69
C VAL A 184 22.11 3.29 12.17
N GLY A 185 21.24 2.35 12.58
CA GLY A 185 20.98 2.03 13.99
C GLY A 185 22.16 1.44 14.78
N CYS A 186 23.08 0.71 14.13
CA CYS A 186 24.30 0.21 14.80
C CYS A 186 25.15 1.38 15.35
N ALA A 187 25.12 2.50 14.65
CA ALA A 187 25.88 3.68 15.03
C ALA A 187 25.26 4.48 16.19
N ARG A 188 24.16 4.00 16.80
CA ARG A 188 23.55 4.67 17.96
C ARG A 188 24.49 4.71 19.16
N CYS A 189 25.21 3.61 19.41
CA CYS A 189 26.01 3.42 20.62
C CYS A 189 27.53 3.47 20.37
N HIS A 190 27.97 3.08 19.18
CA HIS A 190 29.38 3.01 18.76
C HIS A 190 29.52 3.44 17.30
N ASP A 191 30.73 3.58 16.76
CA ASP A 191 30.92 3.82 15.32
C ASP A 191 30.54 2.57 14.52
N ASP A 192 30.03 2.72 13.29
CA ASP A 192 29.52 1.56 12.55
C ASP A 192 30.59 0.48 12.36
N LYS A 193 30.18 -0.77 12.58
CA LYS A 193 31.08 -1.93 12.55
C LYS A 193 31.58 -2.24 11.14
N PHE A 194 30.74 -2.00 10.14
CA PHE A 194 30.95 -2.42 8.76
C PHE A 194 31.35 -1.23 7.87
N ASP A 195 30.73 -0.06 8.08
CA ASP A 195 31.12 1.20 7.44
C ASP A 195 32.00 2.05 8.37
N LYS A 196 33.31 1.86 8.29
CA LYS A 196 34.29 2.64 9.07
C LYS A 196 34.22 4.16 8.83
N SER A 197 33.53 4.62 7.78
CA SER A 197 33.35 6.04 7.51
C SER A 197 32.11 6.64 8.19
N PHE A 198 31.28 5.82 8.82
CA PHE A 198 30.07 6.25 9.51
C PHE A 198 30.24 6.14 11.03
N THR A 199 30.28 7.29 11.71
CA THR A 199 30.55 7.38 13.14
C THR A 199 29.27 7.48 13.97
N GLN A 200 29.38 7.26 15.28
CA GLN A 200 28.29 7.53 16.22
C GLN A 200 27.83 8.99 16.10
N ARG A 201 28.76 9.92 15.89
CA ARG A 201 28.41 11.34 15.75
C ARG A 201 27.60 11.62 14.49
N ASP A 202 27.79 10.84 13.43
CA ASP A 202 27.02 10.95 12.19
C ASP A 202 25.57 10.49 12.38
N TYR A 203 25.35 9.45 13.18
CA TYR A 203 24.01 9.04 13.58
C TYR A 203 23.26 10.17 14.31
N TYR A 204 23.91 10.79 15.30
CA TYR A 204 23.32 11.93 16.02
C TYR A 204 23.14 13.15 15.11
N ALA A 205 23.98 13.33 14.10
CA ALA A 205 23.84 14.41 13.12
C ALA A 205 22.62 14.21 12.21
N ILE A 206 22.23 12.96 11.90
CA ILE A 206 20.95 12.70 11.22
C ILE A 206 19.79 12.97 12.19
N ALA A 207 19.87 12.50 13.44
CA ALA A 207 18.86 12.74 14.47
C ALA A 207 18.61 14.23 14.75
N ALA A 208 19.64 15.07 14.64
CA ALA A 208 19.54 16.51 14.82
C ALA A 208 18.55 17.19 13.86
N PHE A 209 18.22 16.60 12.70
CA PHE A 209 17.17 17.14 11.83
C PHE A 209 15.77 17.05 12.44
N PHE A 210 15.53 16.04 13.29
CA PHE A 210 14.20 15.72 13.81
C PHE A 210 13.98 16.18 15.25
N SER A 211 14.98 16.81 15.87
CA SER A 211 14.97 17.13 17.29
C SER A 211 14.33 18.48 17.64
N GLN A 212 13.67 19.18 16.69
CA GLN A 212 12.91 20.42 16.94
C GLN A 212 11.45 20.15 17.34
N GLN A 213 11.14 18.96 17.83
CA GLN A 213 9.78 18.58 18.14
C GLN A 213 9.72 17.62 19.33
N PHE A 214 8.57 17.61 19.99
CA PHE A 214 8.25 16.66 21.04
C PHE A 214 6.75 16.29 20.99
N TYR A 215 6.42 15.11 21.47
CA TYR A 215 5.05 14.58 21.47
C TYR A 215 4.45 14.62 22.88
N ARG A 216 3.21 15.10 23.01
CA ARG A 216 2.48 15.09 24.29
C ARG A 216 1.14 14.39 24.17
N THR A 217 0.78 13.69 25.24
CA THR A 217 -0.57 13.17 25.50
C THR A 217 -1.02 13.58 26.91
N GLY A 218 -2.27 13.30 27.27
CA GLY A 218 -2.82 13.71 28.56
C GLY A 218 -3.04 15.22 28.62
N TRP A 219 -2.59 15.88 29.69
CA TRP A 219 -2.75 17.33 29.83
C TRP A 219 -1.46 18.08 29.50
N TRP A 220 -1.58 19.22 28.83
CA TRP A 220 -0.47 20.11 28.52
C TRP A 220 -0.93 21.57 28.42
N ASP A 221 -0.36 22.44 29.26
CA ASP A 221 -0.67 23.87 29.22
C ASP A 221 0.19 24.59 28.16
N GLU A 222 -0.21 24.49 26.91
CA GLU A 222 0.48 25.16 25.78
C GLU A 222 0.58 26.69 25.98
N LYS A 223 -0.39 27.27 26.69
CA LYS A 223 -0.47 28.71 26.93
C LYS A 223 0.19 29.16 28.23
N ARG A 224 0.92 28.26 28.92
CA ARG A 224 1.57 28.54 30.20
C ARG A 224 2.41 29.82 30.18
N PHE A 225 3.12 30.07 29.08
CA PHE A 225 3.98 31.23 28.86
C PHE A 225 3.53 32.06 27.65
N GLU A 226 2.23 32.05 27.33
CA GLU A 226 1.69 32.79 26.19
C GLU A 226 2.03 34.29 26.31
N GLY A 227 2.67 34.86 25.28
CA GLY A 227 3.13 36.25 25.25
C GLY A 227 4.56 36.45 25.76
N GLU A 228 5.20 35.43 26.33
CA GLU A 228 6.62 35.42 26.67
C GLU A 228 7.40 34.70 25.56
N ALA A 229 8.66 35.11 25.32
CA ALA A 229 9.55 34.42 24.37
C ALA A 229 10.17 33.14 24.97
N ILE A 230 9.39 32.41 25.78
CA ILE A 230 9.83 31.25 26.56
C ILE A 230 8.95 30.06 26.18
N PRO A 231 9.53 28.96 25.69
CA PRO A 231 8.72 27.81 25.31
C PRO A 231 8.35 26.97 26.54
N ASN A 232 7.11 26.48 26.58
CA ASN A 232 6.76 25.41 27.51
C ASN A 232 7.13 24.07 26.86
N ILE A 233 8.23 23.47 27.31
CA ILE A 233 8.76 22.18 26.85
C ILE A 233 8.83 21.15 27.99
N PRO A 234 8.89 19.84 27.70
CA PRO A 234 9.10 18.82 28.71
C PRO A 234 10.41 19.04 29.48
N ASN A 235 10.43 18.69 30.76
CA ASN A 235 11.62 18.90 31.59
C ASN A 235 12.81 18.08 31.08
N GLU A 236 12.56 16.87 30.56
CA GLU A 236 13.57 16.03 29.90
C GLU A 236 14.18 16.70 28.66
N ASP A 237 13.46 17.59 27.96
CA ASP A 237 13.94 18.25 26.76
C ASP A 237 14.67 19.57 27.04
N ILE A 238 14.62 20.09 28.27
CA ILE A 238 15.31 21.34 28.60
C ILE A 238 16.82 21.22 28.38
N GLU A 239 17.42 20.06 28.64
CA GLU A 239 18.85 19.87 28.39
C GLU A 239 19.20 20.01 26.90
N ASN A 240 18.24 19.79 25.99
CA ASN A 240 18.45 19.91 24.55
C ASN A 240 18.37 21.35 24.03
N LEU A 241 18.10 22.33 24.89
CA LEU A 241 18.20 23.76 24.53
C LEU A 241 19.65 24.27 24.61
N PRO A 242 19.96 25.40 23.93
CA PRO A 242 21.19 26.16 24.16
C PRO A 242 21.34 26.56 25.64
N LEU A 243 22.57 26.54 26.17
CA LEU A 243 22.83 26.71 27.62
C LEU A 243 22.19 27.96 28.24
N LYS A 244 22.15 29.08 27.50
CA LYS A 244 21.51 30.32 27.95
C LYS A 244 19.99 30.13 28.12
N GLU A 245 19.35 29.47 27.17
CA GLU A 245 17.91 29.20 27.17
C GLU A 245 17.51 28.20 28.25
N GLN A 246 18.37 27.20 28.53
CA GLN A 246 18.11 26.26 29.62
C GLN A 246 17.88 26.97 30.95
N LYS A 247 18.74 27.96 31.24
CA LYS A 247 18.65 28.72 32.50
C LYS A 247 17.36 29.52 32.53
N ILE A 248 17.03 30.22 31.44
CA ILE A 248 15.81 31.03 31.30
C ILE A 248 14.56 30.17 31.56
N VAL A 249 14.45 29.02 30.88
CA VAL A 249 13.31 28.10 31.01
C VAL A 249 13.23 27.52 32.43
N LYS A 250 14.36 27.10 33.02
CA LYS A 250 14.40 26.56 34.40
C LYS A 250 13.98 27.59 35.44
N ASP A 251 14.50 28.80 35.34
CA ASP A 251 14.18 29.89 36.27
C ASP A 251 12.70 30.26 36.16
N ARG A 252 12.17 30.32 34.93
CA ARG A 252 10.75 30.62 34.70
C ARG A 252 9.81 29.51 35.16
N ASN A 253 10.14 28.25 34.91
CA ASN A 253 9.39 27.10 35.42
C ASN A 253 9.33 27.12 36.96
N ARG A 254 10.47 27.38 37.62
CA ARG A 254 10.54 27.50 39.08
C ARG A 254 9.67 28.65 39.60
N GLU A 255 9.71 29.79 38.94
CA GLU A 255 8.88 30.94 39.30
C GLU A 255 7.39 30.60 39.15
N TRP A 256 6.98 30.00 38.03
CA TRP A 256 5.61 29.56 37.79
C TRP A 256 5.12 28.57 38.85
N ASP A 257 5.97 27.60 39.21
CA ASP A 257 5.65 26.64 40.27
C ASP A 257 5.42 27.33 41.62
N GLN A 258 6.30 28.25 42.00
CA GLN A 258 6.22 28.97 43.28
C GLN A 258 5.05 29.95 43.35
N THR A 259 4.74 30.62 42.24
CA THR A 259 3.76 31.71 42.19
C THR A 259 2.35 31.23 41.90
N TYR A 260 2.20 30.16 41.12
CA TYR A 260 0.90 29.63 40.69
C TYR A 260 0.67 28.20 41.18
N TRP A 261 1.43 27.21 40.71
CA TRP A 261 1.11 25.79 40.89
C TRP A 261 1.07 25.34 42.36
N ASN A 262 2.09 25.71 43.14
CA ASN A 262 2.21 25.31 44.54
C ASN A 262 1.17 25.98 45.43
N LYS A 263 0.61 27.11 45.00
CA LYS A 263 -0.47 27.82 45.71
C LYS A 263 -1.87 27.31 45.37
N MET A 264 -2.03 26.64 44.23
CA MET A 264 -3.31 26.02 43.86
C MET A 264 -3.67 24.88 44.81
N SER A 265 -4.92 24.87 45.25
CA SER A 265 -5.57 23.71 45.88
C SER A 265 -5.62 22.52 44.92
N LYS A 266 -5.90 21.33 45.48
CA LYS A 266 -6.06 20.11 44.67
C LYS A 266 -7.17 20.27 43.62
N GLU A 267 -8.29 20.88 43.98
CA GLU A 267 -9.42 21.11 43.07
C GLU A 267 -9.07 22.06 41.93
N GLU A 268 -8.34 23.15 42.23
CA GLU A 268 -7.87 24.09 41.20
C GLU A 268 -6.89 23.43 40.24
N ARG A 269 -5.97 22.59 40.73
CA ARG A 269 -5.05 21.82 39.87
C ARG A 269 -5.80 20.88 38.95
N GLU A 270 -6.78 20.14 39.47
CA GLU A 270 -7.59 19.24 38.63
C GLU A 270 -8.41 20.02 37.59
N LYS A 271 -9.00 21.16 37.96
CA LYS A 271 -9.69 22.05 37.00
C LYS A 271 -8.73 22.57 35.92
N HIS A 272 -7.51 22.94 36.30
CA HIS A 272 -6.48 23.40 35.37
C HIS A 272 -6.05 22.28 34.40
N LYS A 273 -5.79 21.07 34.92
CA LYS A 273 -5.46 19.90 34.08
C LYS A 273 -6.59 19.56 33.11
N ASN A 274 -7.85 19.54 33.59
CA ASN A 274 -9.01 19.23 32.76
C ASN A 274 -9.24 20.27 31.66
N LYS A 275 -8.98 21.55 31.95
CA LYS A 275 -9.04 22.63 30.94
C LYS A 275 -8.01 22.42 29.83
N ASN A 276 -6.84 21.89 30.18
CA ASN A 276 -5.69 21.68 29.29
C ASN A 276 -5.53 20.21 28.87
N LEU A 277 -6.60 19.42 28.95
CA LEU A 277 -6.59 18.02 28.56
C LEU A 277 -6.65 17.90 27.03
N LEU A 278 -5.68 17.20 26.46
CA LEU A 278 -5.63 16.88 25.04
C LEU A 278 -6.60 15.74 24.74
N LYS A 279 -7.43 15.92 23.69
CA LYS A 279 -8.34 14.87 23.21
C LYS A 279 -7.56 13.70 22.61
N PHE A 280 -6.54 14.03 21.82
CA PHE A 280 -5.57 13.12 21.23
C PHE A 280 -4.18 13.73 21.36
N GLY A 281 -3.14 12.95 21.09
CA GLY A 281 -1.78 13.45 21.11
C GLY A 281 -1.56 14.63 20.16
N LYS A 282 -0.56 15.43 20.51
CA LYS A 282 -0.16 16.62 19.75
C LYS A 282 1.35 16.67 19.61
N LEU A 283 1.81 16.97 18.39
CA LEU A 283 3.20 17.29 18.10
C LEU A 283 3.43 18.79 18.27
N TYR A 284 4.40 19.13 19.10
CA TYR A 284 4.83 20.51 19.32
C TYR A 284 6.16 20.74 18.63
N TYR A 285 6.30 21.90 18.01
CA TYR A 285 7.55 22.35 17.39
C TYR A 285 8.18 23.43 18.26
N GLU A 286 9.48 23.34 18.48
CA GLU A 286 10.30 24.38 19.11
C GLU A 286 11.64 24.48 18.38
N GLU A 287 11.86 25.62 17.72
CA GLU A 287 12.99 25.84 16.83
C GLU A 287 14.36 25.72 17.53
N ARG A 288 14.42 26.04 18.83
CA ARG A 288 15.67 26.04 19.59
C ARG A 288 16.08 24.66 20.10
N LEU A 289 15.17 23.69 20.11
CA LEU A 289 15.50 22.35 20.56
C LEU A 289 16.53 21.71 19.63
N GLY A 290 17.52 21.03 20.21
CA GLY A 290 18.55 20.27 19.52
C GLY A 290 18.62 18.83 20.01
N ILE A 291 19.77 18.21 19.79
CA ILE A 291 20.11 16.94 20.44
C ILE A 291 21.57 17.02 20.87
N ARG A 292 21.85 16.58 22.09
CA ARG A 292 23.23 16.54 22.62
C ARG A 292 23.90 15.22 22.33
N PHE A 293 25.20 15.28 22.02
CA PHE A 293 26.03 14.09 21.95
C PHE A 293 26.22 13.51 23.37
N PRO A 294 26.13 12.18 23.57
CA PRO A 294 26.30 11.60 24.90
C PRO A 294 27.70 11.88 25.45
N ILE A 295 27.78 12.19 26.74
CA ILE A 295 29.04 12.27 27.48
C ILE A 295 29.53 10.85 27.73
N LYS A 296 30.79 10.56 27.38
CA LYS A 296 31.47 9.30 27.72
C LYS A 296 32.67 9.60 28.59
N ASP A 297 33.04 8.67 29.47
CA ASP A 297 34.17 8.85 30.41
C ASP A 297 35.50 9.11 29.67
N ASP A 298 35.64 8.60 28.45
CA ASP A 298 36.85 8.62 27.64
C ASP A 298 36.85 9.67 26.50
N LYS A 299 35.73 10.35 26.23
CA LYS A 299 35.59 11.27 25.08
C LYS A 299 34.73 12.49 25.41
N PRO A 300 35.10 13.70 24.91
CA PRO A 300 34.27 14.88 25.07
C PRO A 300 32.89 14.69 24.42
N GLY A 301 31.85 15.19 25.09
CA GLY A 301 30.47 15.14 24.64
C GLY A 301 29.64 16.20 25.36
N GLY A 302 28.32 16.09 25.27
CA GLY A 302 27.37 17.03 25.86
C GLY A 302 27.16 18.29 25.03
N ASP A 303 27.79 18.44 23.87
CA ASP A 303 27.55 19.55 22.94
C ASP A 303 26.35 19.27 22.02
N LEU A 304 25.74 20.34 21.49
CA LEU A 304 24.65 20.21 20.51
C LEU A 304 25.20 19.75 19.17
N VAL A 305 24.63 18.67 18.63
CA VAL A 305 25.10 18.08 17.38
C VAL A 305 24.56 18.87 16.19
N GLN A 306 25.46 19.20 15.27
CA GLN A 306 25.09 19.86 14.01
C GLN A 306 24.55 18.84 13.01
N PRO A 307 23.46 19.17 12.28
CA PRO A 307 22.89 18.25 11.32
C PRO A 307 23.83 17.91 10.16
N LYS A 308 23.76 16.66 9.70
CA LYS A 308 24.50 16.16 8.53
C LYS A 308 23.67 15.11 7.81
N PHE A 309 23.56 15.23 6.49
CA PHE A 309 22.74 14.32 5.70
C PHE A 309 23.31 12.89 5.71
N PRO A 310 22.47 11.88 5.45
CA PRO A 310 22.89 10.48 5.33
C PRO A 310 24.00 10.19 4.31
N ASP A 311 24.16 11.03 3.28
CA ASP A 311 25.25 10.94 2.28
C ASP A 311 26.57 11.57 2.75
N GLY A 312 26.57 12.22 3.92
CA GLY A 312 27.72 12.91 4.50
C GLY A 312 27.82 14.39 4.18
N THR A 313 26.94 14.94 3.34
CA THR A 313 26.93 16.38 3.04
C THR A 313 26.37 17.19 4.21
N ILE A 314 26.89 18.40 4.40
CA ILE A 314 26.52 19.29 5.52
C ILE A 314 25.63 20.41 4.96
N PRO A 315 24.39 20.58 5.44
CA PRO A 315 23.52 21.68 5.00
C PRO A 315 23.95 23.03 5.55
N GLU A 316 23.64 24.09 4.81
CA GLU A 316 23.58 25.44 5.37
C GLU A 316 22.27 25.62 6.14
N ILE A 317 22.36 25.89 7.45
CA ILE A 317 21.19 26.06 8.32
C ILE A 317 21.21 27.47 8.89
N LYS A 318 20.17 28.26 8.57
CA LYS A 318 19.95 29.56 9.19
C LYS A 318 19.32 29.39 10.57
N GLU A 319 19.67 30.26 11.51
CA GLU A 319 19.04 30.29 12.83
C GLU A 319 17.51 30.41 12.71
N GLY A 320 16.78 29.64 13.52
CA GLY A 320 15.30 29.55 13.47
C GLY A 320 14.72 28.69 12.35
N SER A 321 15.54 28.10 11.48
CA SER A 321 15.02 27.23 10.40
C SER A 321 14.46 25.92 10.92
N ASP A 322 13.38 25.43 10.30
CA ASP A 322 12.89 24.06 10.50
C ASP A 322 13.79 23.07 9.76
N ARG A 323 14.62 22.36 10.52
CA ARG A 323 15.60 21.40 10.01
C ARG A 323 14.92 20.20 9.33
N ARG A 324 13.68 19.87 9.70
CA ARG A 324 12.92 18.79 9.05
C ARG A 324 12.58 19.16 7.60
N LYS A 325 12.29 20.44 7.34
CA LYS A 325 12.07 20.96 5.97
C LYS A 325 13.34 20.87 5.13
N ILE A 326 14.48 21.29 5.69
CA ILE A 326 15.80 21.18 5.05
C ILE A 326 16.11 19.70 4.73
N PHE A 327 15.83 18.80 5.67
CA PHE A 327 16.00 17.36 5.46
C PHE A 327 15.17 16.83 4.30
N VAL A 328 13.87 17.11 4.29
CA VAL A 328 13.00 16.56 3.24
C VAL A 328 13.24 17.22 1.90
N ASP A 329 13.63 18.50 1.84
CA ASP A 329 14.04 19.18 0.61
C ASP A 329 15.24 18.48 -0.06
N TRP A 330 16.25 18.10 0.72
CA TRP A 330 17.37 17.30 0.24
C TRP A 330 16.95 15.88 -0.15
N LEU A 331 16.10 15.24 0.67
CA LEU A 331 15.68 13.86 0.46
C LEU A 331 14.93 13.70 -0.87
N VAL A 332 13.96 14.58 -1.14
CA VAL A 332 13.10 14.49 -2.33
C VAL A 332 13.61 15.31 -3.53
N ALA A 333 14.83 15.84 -3.42
CA ALA A 333 15.48 16.59 -4.49
C ALA A 333 15.56 15.76 -5.78
N LYS A 334 15.45 16.43 -6.95
CA LYS A 334 15.53 15.75 -8.25
C LYS A 334 16.88 15.05 -8.42
N GLU A 335 17.91 15.66 -7.87
CA GLU A 335 19.31 15.24 -7.84
C GLU A 335 19.55 14.03 -6.93
N ASN A 336 18.57 13.62 -6.10
CA ASN A 336 18.66 12.46 -5.22
C ASN A 336 17.87 11.25 -5.79
N PRO A 337 18.43 10.48 -6.74
CA PRO A 337 17.75 9.32 -7.31
C PRO A 337 17.57 8.18 -6.29
N ARG A 338 18.34 8.17 -5.20
CA ARG A 338 18.27 7.10 -4.20
C ARG A 338 16.90 7.07 -3.52
N PHE A 339 16.34 8.22 -3.17
CA PHE A 339 14.98 8.33 -2.63
C PHE A 339 13.93 7.64 -3.53
N ARG A 340 13.96 7.95 -4.83
CA ARG A 340 13.04 7.39 -5.82
C ARG A 340 13.28 5.90 -6.05
N LYS A 341 14.53 5.49 -6.23
CA LYS A 341 14.91 4.10 -6.51
C LYS A 341 14.58 3.15 -5.37
N VAL A 342 14.62 3.61 -4.11
CA VAL A 342 14.21 2.80 -2.96
C VAL A 342 12.74 2.43 -3.04
N ILE A 343 11.84 3.39 -3.24
CA ILE A 343 10.41 3.08 -3.37
C ILE A 343 10.09 2.30 -4.67
N ILE A 344 10.79 2.60 -5.78
CA ILE A 344 10.67 1.85 -7.03
C ILE A 344 11.04 0.38 -6.83
N ASN A 345 12.12 0.08 -6.11
CA ASN A 345 12.54 -1.30 -5.83
C ASN A 345 11.47 -2.09 -5.06
N ARG A 346 10.81 -1.46 -4.09
CA ARG A 346 9.73 -2.07 -3.30
C ARG A 346 8.48 -2.33 -4.13
N ILE A 347 8.05 -1.32 -4.91
CA ILE A 347 6.90 -1.45 -5.83
C ILE A 347 7.18 -2.53 -6.88
N TRP A 348 8.40 -2.53 -7.43
CA TRP A 348 8.84 -3.52 -8.40
C TRP A 348 8.83 -4.92 -7.81
N ARG A 349 9.39 -5.12 -6.61
CA ARG A 349 9.36 -6.42 -5.93
C ARG A 349 7.93 -6.89 -5.69
N GLU A 350 7.05 -5.99 -5.27
CA GLU A 350 5.64 -6.31 -5.05
C GLU A 350 4.95 -6.77 -6.34
N LEU A 351 5.19 -6.10 -7.47
CA LEU A 351 4.52 -6.41 -8.75
C LEU A 351 5.19 -7.54 -9.55
N MET A 352 6.52 -7.63 -9.51
CA MET A 352 7.33 -8.48 -10.39
C MET A 352 7.87 -9.72 -9.71
N GLY A 353 7.82 -9.78 -8.37
CA GLY A 353 8.25 -10.94 -7.57
C GLY A 353 9.75 -11.11 -7.41
N TRP A 354 10.55 -10.10 -7.78
CA TRP A 354 11.99 -10.03 -7.53
C TRP A 354 12.41 -8.56 -7.39
N ALA A 355 13.52 -8.29 -6.70
CA ALA A 355 14.00 -6.94 -6.41
C ALA A 355 15.32 -6.65 -7.15
N PHE A 356 15.54 -5.38 -7.53
CA PHE A 356 16.80 -4.93 -8.12
C PHE A 356 17.97 -5.07 -7.14
N PHE A 357 17.72 -4.85 -5.85
CA PHE A 357 18.69 -5.07 -4.78
C PHE A 357 18.00 -5.54 -3.50
N THR A 358 18.75 -6.29 -2.68
CA THR A 358 18.33 -6.80 -1.37
C THR A 358 19.50 -6.73 -0.37
N PRO A 359 19.28 -6.42 0.92
CA PRO A 359 18.01 -6.03 1.53
C PRO A 359 17.46 -4.70 1.00
N GLU A 360 16.14 -4.53 1.00
CA GLU A 360 15.50 -3.34 0.40
C GLU A 360 15.65 -2.07 1.24
N ASP A 361 15.99 -2.21 2.51
CA ASP A 361 16.27 -1.12 3.46
C ASP A 361 17.78 -0.92 3.73
N ASP A 362 18.67 -1.61 2.99
CA ASP A 362 20.13 -1.51 3.15
C ASP A 362 20.88 -1.51 1.81
N TRP A 363 21.00 -0.31 1.24
CA TRP A 363 21.79 -0.03 0.05
C TRP A 363 23.13 0.60 0.44
N ASN A 364 24.18 -0.21 0.50
CA ASN A 364 25.55 0.19 0.81
C ASN A 364 26.46 0.10 -0.42
N LYS A 365 27.77 0.30 -0.24
CA LYS A 365 28.75 0.30 -1.33
C LYS A 365 28.93 -1.06 -1.99
N ASP A 366 28.62 -2.14 -1.28
CA ASP A 366 28.77 -3.52 -1.74
C ASP A 366 27.45 -4.07 -2.32
N THR A 367 26.38 -3.28 -2.32
CA THR A 367 25.09 -3.67 -2.87
C THR A 367 25.17 -3.88 -4.38
N VAL A 368 24.91 -5.10 -4.83
CA VAL A 368 24.79 -5.45 -6.25
C VAL A 368 23.40 -5.11 -6.74
N ILE A 369 23.31 -4.24 -7.75
CA ILE A 369 22.06 -3.86 -8.42
C ILE A 369 21.90 -4.71 -9.67
N GLN A 370 20.86 -5.54 -9.69
CA GLN A 370 20.45 -6.31 -10.85
C GLN A 370 19.67 -5.42 -11.81
N ALA A 371 19.84 -5.61 -13.13
CA ALA A 371 19.14 -4.85 -14.18
C ALA A 371 19.11 -3.33 -13.94
N GLU A 372 20.29 -2.74 -13.69
CA GLU A 372 20.42 -1.34 -13.27
C GLU A 372 19.85 -0.34 -14.30
N ASP A 373 19.93 -0.64 -15.60
CA ASP A 373 19.35 0.22 -16.65
C ASP A 373 17.80 0.25 -16.59
N VAL A 374 17.15 -0.84 -16.21
CA VAL A 374 15.70 -0.90 -15.93
C VAL A 374 15.36 -0.02 -14.73
N LEU A 375 16.11 -0.14 -13.64
CA LEU A 375 15.91 0.70 -12.45
C LEU A 375 16.13 2.20 -12.76
N ASN A 376 17.16 2.52 -13.55
CA ASN A 376 17.44 3.89 -14.00
C ASN A 376 16.32 4.43 -14.89
N HIS A 377 15.76 3.61 -15.78
CA HIS A 377 14.63 3.99 -16.62
C HIS A 377 13.38 4.28 -15.80
N LEU A 378 13.05 3.40 -14.85
CA LEU A 378 11.91 3.61 -13.94
C LEU A 378 12.10 4.86 -13.07
N ASP A 379 13.33 5.19 -12.66
CA ASP A 379 13.65 6.43 -11.96
C ASP A 379 13.27 7.67 -12.76
N GLN A 380 13.62 7.69 -14.06
CA GLN A 380 13.25 8.79 -14.96
C GLN A 380 11.74 8.88 -15.15
N VAL A 381 11.08 7.75 -15.41
CA VAL A 381 9.61 7.71 -15.54
C VAL A 381 8.93 8.23 -14.27
N PHE A 382 9.39 7.80 -13.09
CA PHE A 382 8.80 8.24 -11.83
C PHE A 382 9.00 9.74 -11.58
N LEU A 383 10.15 10.29 -11.96
CA LEU A 383 10.43 11.72 -11.90
C LEU A 383 9.55 12.51 -12.88
N GLU A 384 9.42 12.07 -14.14
CA GLU A 384 8.57 12.70 -15.18
C GLU A 384 7.09 12.69 -14.80
N LYS A 385 6.65 11.63 -14.11
CA LYS A 385 5.28 11.46 -13.61
C LYS A 385 5.06 12.11 -12.23
N ASN A 386 5.94 13.02 -11.82
CA ASN A 386 5.85 13.76 -10.56
C ASN A 386 5.65 12.84 -9.35
N HIS A 387 6.44 11.77 -9.26
CA HIS A 387 6.40 10.82 -8.14
C HIS A 387 5.02 10.15 -7.90
N SER A 388 4.14 10.06 -8.90
CA SER A 388 2.89 9.32 -8.77
C SER A 388 3.14 7.81 -8.71
N ILE A 389 2.75 7.20 -7.58
CA ILE A 389 2.81 5.75 -7.39
C ILE A 389 1.88 5.05 -8.39
N LYS A 390 0.70 5.62 -8.66
CA LYS A 390 -0.27 5.02 -9.59
C LYS A 390 0.24 5.03 -11.02
N GLU A 391 0.86 6.13 -11.47
CA GLU A 391 1.46 6.21 -12.81
C GLU A 391 2.62 5.22 -12.97
N LEU A 392 3.48 5.06 -11.95
CA LEU A 392 4.55 4.06 -11.98
C LEU A 392 4.00 2.63 -12.04
N ILE A 393 3.01 2.31 -11.20
CA ILE A 393 2.36 0.99 -11.23
C ILE A 393 1.71 0.76 -12.59
N PHE A 394 0.94 1.74 -13.10
CA PHE A 394 0.31 1.67 -14.41
C PHE A 394 1.33 1.38 -15.51
N TYR A 395 2.47 2.05 -15.48
CA TYR A 395 3.56 1.85 -16.42
C TYR A 395 4.11 0.42 -16.39
N ILE A 396 4.33 -0.14 -15.20
CA ILE A 396 4.88 -1.49 -15.01
C ILE A 396 3.87 -2.56 -15.44
N VAL A 397 2.61 -2.48 -14.98
CA VAL A 397 1.63 -3.57 -15.21
C VAL A 397 1.13 -3.67 -16.65
N ASN A 398 1.38 -2.64 -17.47
CA ASN A 398 1.09 -2.64 -18.90
C ASN A 398 2.26 -3.10 -19.78
N SER A 399 3.33 -3.65 -19.18
CA SER A 399 4.49 -4.18 -19.90
C SER A 399 4.38 -5.67 -20.23
N GLN A 400 5.04 -6.12 -21.29
CA GLN A 400 5.23 -7.54 -21.58
C GLN A 400 6.06 -8.22 -20.48
N ALA A 401 7.01 -7.50 -19.89
CA ALA A 401 7.76 -7.96 -18.72
C ALA A 401 6.81 -8.38 -17.58
N TYR A 402 5.76 -7.59 -17.30
CA TYR A 402 4.77 -7.94 -16.29
C TYR A 402 3.88 -9.12 -16.72
N ALA A 403 3.55 -9.23 -18.01
CA ALA A 403 2.67 -10.28 -18.55
C ALA A 403 3.32 -11.67 -18.67
N ARG A 404 4.62 -11.80 -18.36
CA ARG A 404 5.36 -13.07 -18.52
C ARG A 404 4.75 -14.26 -17.77
N ARG A 405 4.88 -15.46 -18.34
CA ARG A 405 4.36 -16.71 -17.77
C ARG A 405 5.13 -17.20 -16.54
N THR A 406 4.50 -18.10 -15.78
CA THR A 406 5.16 -18.86 -14.71
C THR A 406 6.14 -19.89 -15.26
N PRO A 407 7.13 -20.30 -14.46
CA PRO A 407 8.02 -21.40 -14.82
C PRO A 407 7.26 -22.74 -14.85
N ALA A 408 7.57 -23.58 -15.83
CA ALA A 408 6.97 -24.90 -16.04
C ALA A 408 7.73 -26.02 -15.31
N ASN A 409 8.98 -25.78 -14.91
CA ASN A 409 9.86 -26.76 -14.27
C ASN A 409 10.84 -26.07 -13.29
N GLU A 410 11.61 -26.87 -12.54
CA GLU A 410 12.57 -26.37 -11.53
C GLU A 410 13.73 -25.56 -12.11
N GLU A 411 14.18 -25.88 -13.32
CA GLU A 411 15.26 -25.14 -13.99
C GLU A 411 14.82 -23.70 -14.27
N GLU A 412 13.62 -23.54 -14.84
CA GLU A 412 13.00 -22.25 -15.12
C GLU A 412 12.74 -21.43 -13.84
N LYS A 413 12.41 -22.07 -12.71
CA LYS A 413 12.15 -21.37 -11.43
C LYS A 413 13.33 -20.54 -10.92
N SER A 414 14.56 -20.90 -11.29
CA SER A 414 15.75 -20.15 -10.91
C SER A 414 15.85 -18.78 -11.64
N ASN A 415 15.21 -18.64 -12.80
CA ASN A 415 15.28 -17.45 -13.64
C ASN A 415 14.04 -16.54 -13.46
N ARG A 416 14.05 -15.75 -12.39
CA ARG A 416 12.95 -14.84 -12.00
C ARG A 416 12.75 -13.63 -12.94
N ILE A 417 13.74 -13.37 -13.80
CA ILE A 417 13.67 -12.33 -14.83
C ILE A 417 12.91 -12.88 -16.05
N GLN A 418 13.25 -14.08 -16.53
CA GLN A 418 12.54 -14.70 -17.64
C GLN A 418 11.10 -15.09 -17.28
N TYR A 419 10.89 -15.62 -16.08
CA TYR A 419 9.62 -16.18 -15.65
C TYR A 419 9.05 -15.45 -14.44
N PHE A 420 7.72 -15.37 -14.36
CA PHE A 420 7.05 -14.79 -13.20
C PHE A 420 7.10 -15.81 -12.05
N PRO A 421 7.74 -15.49 -10.91
CA PRO A 421 7.76 -16.40 -9.78
C PRO A 421 6.36 -16.46 -9.16
N SER A 422 5.77 -17.65 -9.12
CA SER A 422 4.52 -17.88 -8.38
C SER A 422 4.75 -17.53 -6.91
N ARG A 423 3.88 -16.71 -6.35
CA ARG A 423 3.95 -16.26 -4.95
C ARG A 423 2.64 -16.51 -4.27
N ARG A 424 2.68 -16.95 -3.03
CA ARG A 424 1.47 -17.08 -2.22
C ARG A 424 0.84 -15.70 -2.05
N MET A 425 -0.48 -15.65 -2.04
CA MET A 425 -1.22 -14.46 -1.65
C MET A 425 -0.79 -14.01 -0.26
N ASP A 426 -0.62 -12.71 -0.09
CA ASP A 426 -0.42 -12.13 1.23
C ASP A 426 -1.72 -12.25 2.08
N PRO A 427 -1.65 -11.99 3.40
CA PRO A 427 -2.81 -12.13 4.29
C PRO A 427 -4.04 -11.32 3.85
N ASP A 428 -3.82 -10.12 3.32
CA ASP A 428 -4.87 -9.21 2.90
C ASP A 428 -5.53 -9.71 1.61
N GLN A 429 -4.72 -10.08 0.61
CA GLN A 429 -5.16 -10.70 -0.63
C GLN A 429 -6.01 -11.94 -0.38
N LEU A 430 -5.53 -12.83 0.47
CA LEU A 430 -6.21 -14.09 0.76
C LEU A 430 -7.53 -13.84 1.49
N MET A 431 -7.52 -13.02 2.55
CA MET A 431 -8.73 -12.67 3.30
C MET A 431 -9.78 -12.02 2.40
N ASN A 432 -9.37 -10.98 1.66
CA ASN A 432 -10.25 -10.23 0.77
C ASN A 432 -10.84 -11.12 -0.32
N SER A 433 -10.06 -12.06 -0.86
CA SER A 433 -10.52 -12.97 -1.91
C SER A 433 -11.53 -13.99 -1.41
N ILE A 434 -11.34 -14.54 -0.21
CA ILE A 434 -12.33 -15.43 0.42
C ILE A 434 -13.61 -14.66 0.76
N VAL A 435 -13.48 -13.45 1.34
CA VAL A 435 -14.63 -12.59 1.67
C VAL A 435 -15.39 -12.17 0.42
N LYS A 436 -14.70 -11.75 -0.65
CA LYS A 436 -15.32 -11.38 -1.92
C LYS A 436 -16.09 -12.55 -2.52
N GLY A 437 -15.46 -13.72 -2.61
CA GLY A 437 -16.12 -14.93 -3.13
C GLY A 437 -17.38 -15.30 -2.33
N THR A 438 -17.38 -15.03 -1.02
CA THR A 438 -18.55 -15.24 -0.16
C THR A 438 -19.67 -14.22 -0.44
N LEU A 439 -19.34 -12.93 -0.58
CA LEU A 439 -20.33 -11.87 -0.81
C LEU A 439 -20.98 -11.96 -2.19
N GLU A 440 -20.25 -12.38 -3.22
CA GLU A 440 -20.83 -12.56 -4.56
C GLU A 440 -21.91 -13.62 -4.61
N VAL A 441 -21.80 -14.64 -3.75
CA VAL A 441 -22.81 -15.70 -3.66
C VAL A 441 -24.17 -15.15 -3.19
N ASP A 442 -24.17 -14.13 -2.33
CA ASP A 442 -25.39 -13.53 -1.76
C ASP A 442 -26.00 -12.41 -2.64
N GLN A 443 -25.34 -11.97 -3.72
CA GLN A 443 -25.77 -10.79 -4.50
C GLN A 443 -26.46 -11.16 -5.83
N PRO A 444 -27.62 -10.55 -6.17
CA PRO A 444 -28.26 -10.75 -7.46
C PRO A 444 -27.54 -9.98 -8.58
N LYS A 445 -27.52 -10.55 -9.80
CA LYS A 445 -26.79 -10.07 -11.01
C LYS A 445 -26.94 -8.58 -11.37
N TRP A 446 -27.98 -7.90 -10.88
CA TRP A 446 -28.33 -6.51 -11.20
C TRP A 446 -27.75 -5.45 -10.24
N LEU A 447 -27.15 -5.84 -9.10
CA LEU A 447 -26.54 -4.88 -8.16
C LEU A 447 -25.17 -4.35 -8.60
N PHE A 448 -24.56 -4.95 -9.63
CA PHE A 448 -23.34 -4.44 -10.25
C PHE A 448 -23.74 -3.59 -11.46
N SER A 449 -24.11 -2.33 -11.18
CA SER A 449 -24.43 -1.37 -12.23
C SER A 449 -23.20 -1.06 -13.08
N GLU A 450 -23.43 -0.92 -14.37
CA GLU A 450 -22.43 -0.60 -15.39
C GLU A 450 -21.65 0.66 -15.00
N ARG A 451 -20.37 0.53 -14.64
CA ARG A 451 -19.43 1.60 -14.98
C ARG A 451 -19.05 1.38 -16.44
N ARG A 452 -19.81 1.97 -17.36
CA ARG A 452 -19.39 2.04 -18.76
C ARG A 452 -18.00 2.65 -18.81
N LEU A 453 -17.02 1.87 -19.23
CA LEU A 453 -15.74 2.36 -19.69
C LEU A 453 -16.02 3.19 -20.94
N THR A 454 -16.26 4.48 -20.77
CA THR A 454 -16.20 5.43 -21.88
C THR A 454 -14.82 5.29 -22.52
N HIS A 455 -14.79 5.10 -23.85
CA HIS A 455 -13.56 4.92 -24.60
C HIS A 455 -12.66 6.17 -24.43
N PHE A 456 -11.73 6.11 -23.48
CA PHE A 456 -10.77 7.19 -23.23
C PHE A 456 -9.60 7.08 -24.21
N PHE A 457 -9.78 7.66 -25.40
CA PHE A 457 -8.70 7.97 -26.34
C PHE A 457 -7.93 9.25 -25.95
N THR A 458 -7.87 9.58 -24.66
CA THR A 458 -7.09 10.73 -24.20
C THR A 458 -5.65 10.29 -23.90
N LYS A 459 -4.68 11.07 -24.40
CA LYS A 459 -3.24 10.89 -24.17
C LYS A 459 -2.82 11.06 -22.70
N LYS A 460 -3.71 11.59 -21.85
CA LYS A 460 -3.53 11.69 -20.40
C LYS A 460 -4.68 10.99 -19.70
N VAL A 461 -4.34 9.96 -18.93
CA VAL A 461 -5.30 9.24 -18.09
C VAL A 461 -5.30 9.89 -16.71
N ASN A 462 -6.48 10.12 -16.14
CA ASN A 462 -6.57 10.54 -14.75
C ASN A 462 -6.74 9.29 -13.88
N LEU A 463 -5.78 9.01 -13.00
CA LEU A 463 -5.79 7.82 -12.12
C LEU A 463 -6.34 8.13 -10.71
N LYS A 464 -6.85 9.34 -10.48
CA LYS A 464 -7.53 9.69 -9.22
C LYS A 464 -8.73 8.77 -8.97
N GLY A 465 -8.86 8.36 -7.72
CA GLY A 465 -9.83 7.40 -7.23
C GLY A 465 -11.27 7.88 -7.37
N LYS A 466 -12.18 6.90 -7.42
CA LYS A 466 -13.63 7.11 -7.55
C LYS A 466 -14.37 6.17 -6.61
N GLY A 467 -15.28 6.72 -5.80
CA GLY A 467 -16.09 5.96 -4.84
C GLY A 467 -15.66 6.25 -3.40
N GLU A 468 -16.21 5.52 -2.45
CA GLU A 468 -15.92 5.71 -1.03
C GLU A 468 -14.94 4.65 -0.53
N LEU A 469 -13.99 5.08 0.30
CA LEU A 469 -13.01 4.20 0.93
C LEU A 469 -13.63 3.49 2.13
N LYS A 470 -13.34 2.19 2.26
CA LYS A 470 -13.50 1.48 3.53
C LYS A 470 -12.34 1.82 4.46
N ILE A 471 -12.69 2.06 5.72
CA ILE A 471 -11.76 2.36 6.80
C ILE A 471 -11.93 1.37 7.95
N PRO A 472 -10.94 1.23 8.85
CA PRO A 472 -11.04 0.39 10.03
C PRO A 472 -12.26 0.73 10.87
N ASP A 473 -12.97 -0.31 11.29
CA ASP A 473 -14.11 -0.26 12.21
C ASP A 473 -13.64 -0.77 13.58
N LYS A 474 -14.09 -0.17 14.68
CA LYS A 474 -13.62 -0.45 16.05
C LYS A 474 -14.23 -1.70 16.67
N ASP A 475 -15.41 -2.11 16.21
CA ASP A 475 -16.16 -3.26 16.71
C ASP A 475 -16.26 -4.36 15.63
N GLN A 476 -15.14 -4.61 14.95
CA GLN A 476 -15.04 -5.51 13.81
C GLN A 476 -15.16 -7.00 14.17
N LYS A 477 -15.79 -7.77 13.27
CA LYS A 477 -15.77 -9.25 13.28
C LYS A 477 -14.74 -9.75 12.27
N ASP A 478 -14.24 -10.97 12.45
CA ASP A 478 -13.21 -11.58 11.58
C ASP A 478 -13.62 -11.85 10.11
N ILE A 479 -14.84 -11.48 9.70
CA ILE A 479 -15.36 -11.66 8.34
C ILE A 479 -15.66 -10.28 7.74
N LYS A 480 -14.60 -9.51 7.52
CA LYS A 480 -14.61 -8.20 6.85
C LYS A 480 -13.44 -8.12 5.87
N PHE A 481 -13.41 -7.10 5.02
CA PHE A 481 -12.22 -6.85 4.22
C PHE A 481 -11.04 -6.43 5.10
N ALA A 482 -9.82 -6.73 4.67
CA ALA A 482 -8.59 -6.49 5.40
C ALA A 482 -8.38 -5.00 5.75
N SER A 483 -8.91 -4.08 4.93
CA SER A 483 -8.93 -2.62 5.13
C SER A 483 -9.79 -2.15 6.30
N GLN A 484 -10.73 -2.99 6.74
CA GLN A 484 -11.64 -2.70 7.84
C GLN A 484 -11.20 -3.32 9.16
N MET A 485 -10.11 -4.08 9.13
CA MET A 485 -9.58 -4.78 10.29
C MET A 485 -8.56 -3.90 11.02
N GLU A 486 -8.57 -3.98 12.36
CA GLU A 486 -7.56 -3.37 13.22
C GLU A 486 -6.16 -3.89 12.90
N ARG A 487 -5.17 -2.99 12.84
CA ARG A 487 -3.75 -3.29 12.73
C ARG A 487 -2.98 -2.77 13.96
N PRO A 488 -2.02 -3.53 14.52
CA PRO A 488 -1.76 -4.93 14.25
C PRO A 488 -2.99 -5.80 14.52
N ALA A 489 -3.18 -6.85 13.72
CA ALA A 489 -4.29 -7.76 13.91
C ALA A 489 -4.07 -8.54 15.22
N ARG A 490 -5.15 -8.88 15.93
CA ARG A 490 -5.02 -9.65 17.18
C ARG A 490 -4.54 -11.07 16.86
N PRO A 491 -3.77 -11.74 17.74
CA PRO A 491 -3.11 -13.02 17.41
C PRO A 491 -4.03 -14.14 16.93
N ASN A 492 -5.30 -14.13 17.33
CA ASN A 492 -6.30 -15.13 16.94
C ASN A 492 -7.09 -14.76 15.68
N GLN A 493 -6.82 -13.61 15.06
CA GLN A 493 -7.48 -13.19 13.84
C GLN A 493 -6.77 -13.71 12.60
N PHE A 494 -7.53 -13.87 11.52
CA PHE A 494 -7.03 -14.38 10.25
C PHE A 494 -5.74 -13.65 9.80
N LEU A 495 -5.75 -12.32 9.78
CA LEU A 495 -4.58 -11.56 9.30
C LEU A 495 -3.31 -11.85 10.08
N ALA A 496 -3.37 -11.97 11.40
CA ALA A 496 -2.21 -12.29 12.23
C ALA A 496 -1.71 -13.71 11.97
N ILE A 497 -2.61 -14.70 11.90
CA ILE A 497 -2.28 -16.11 11.63
C ILE A 497 -1.56 -16.25 10.26
N PHE A 498 -2.01 -15.49 9.27
CA PHE A 498 -1.45 -15.55 7.92
C PHE A 498 -0.18 -14.72 7.71
N GLY A 499 0.28 -14.02 8.74
CA GLY A 499 1.58 -13.36 8.75
C GLY A 499 1.55 -11.84 8.63
N SER A 500 0.42 -11.19 8.89
CA SER A 500 0.39 -9.74 9.11
C SER A 500 1.22 -9.40 10.34
N GLY A 501 2.17 -8.49 10.15
CA GLY A 501 3.15 -8.08 11.14
C GLY A 501 2.61 -7.25 12.30
N ASN A 502 3.43 -7.15 13.34
CA ASN A 502 3.14 -6.41 14.58
C ASN A 502 3.36 -4.89 14.46
N ARG A 503 3.79 -4.40 13.29
CA ARG A 503 4.02 -2.96 13.03
C ARG A 503 5.10 -2.37 13.96
N THR A 504 6.13 -3.16 14.20
CA THR A 504 7.33 -2.90 14.97
C THR A 504 8.55 -2.59 14.10
N ASP A 505 8.66 -3.19 12.92
CA ASP A 505 9.75 -2.95 11.95
C ASP A 505 9.22 -2.65 10.53
N VAL A 506 10.11 -2.22 9.61
CA VAL A 506 9.81 -1.87 8.21
C VAL A 506 9.42 -3.06 7.34
N GLU A 507 9.62 -4.30 7.82
CA GLU A 507 9.34 -5.56 7.12
C GLU A 507 8.89 -6.66 8.11
N ASP A 508 7.77 -6.46 8.81
CA ASP A 508 7.24 -7.46 9.75
C ASP A 508 6.28 -8.49 9.12
N ASP A 509 5.74 -8.18 7.94
CA ASP A 509 4.82 -9.09 7.25
C ASP A 509 5.61 -10.27 6.66
N HIS A 510 5.11 -11.49 6.84
CA HIS A 510 5.71 -12.70 6.27
C HIS A 510 4.67 -13.56 5.56
N THR A 511 5.14 -14.37 4.61
CA THR A 511 4.29 -15.25 3.78
C THR A 511 4.67 -16.72 3.91
N GLU A 512 5.58 -17.04 4.84
CA GLU A 512 6.00 -18.41 5.14
C GLU A 512 4.80 -19.27 5.56
N ILE A 513 4.82 -20.53 5.12
CA ILE A 513 3.75 -21.48 5.42
C ILE A 513 3.97 -22.02 6.82
N THR A 514 2.94 -21.85 7.67
CA THR A 514 2.93 -22.41 9.03
C THR A 514 1.84 -23.48 9.17
N ILE A 515 1.99 -24.36 10.16
CA ILE A 515 0.96 -25.36 10.51
C ILE A 515 -0.37 -24.67 10.83
N ASP A 516 -0.32 -23.56 11.58
CA ASP A 516 -1.52 -22.80 11.97
C ASP A 516 -2.29 -22.26 10.76
N GLN A 517 -1.59 -21.79 9.72
CA GLN A 517 -2.22 -21.33 8.49
C GLN A 517 -2.91 -22.47 7.75
N VAL A 518 -2.25 -23.63 7.64
CA VAL A 518 -2.85 -24.81 6.97
C VAL A 518 -4.08 -25.27 7.73
N LEU A 519 -3.99 -25.41 9.07
CA LEU A 519 -5.14 -25.79 9.90
C LEU A 519 -6.27 -24.75 9.86
N THR A 520 -5.93 -23.46 9.78
CA THR A 520 -6.91 -22.37 9.66
C THR A 520 -7.58 -22.36 8.29
N LEU A 521 -6.88 -22.68 7.20
CA LEU A 521 -7.53 -22.87 5.90
C LEU A 521 -8.47 -24.08 5.93
N MET A 522 -8.03 -25.19 6.52
CA MET A 522 -8.82 -26.43 6.52
C MET A 522 -10.05 -26.35 7.42
N ASN A 523 -9.95 -25.74 8.61
CA ASN A 523 -10.98 -25.80 9.65
C ASN A 523 -11.45 -24.42 10.14
N GLY A 524 -10.88 -23.34 9.62
CA GLY A 524 -11.16 -21.99 10.09
C GLY A 524 -12.54 -21.50 9.69
N ARG A 525 -13.07 -20.59 10.52
CA ARG A 525 -14.40 -20.01 10.35
C ARG A 525 -14.60 -19.33 9.00
N LEU A 526 -13.58 -18.64 8.48
CA LEU A 526 -13.68 -17.91 7.22
C LEU A 526 -13.85 -18.87 6.04
N THR A 527 -12.99 -19.89 5.91
CA THR A 527 -13.10 -20.92 4.87
C THR A 527 -14.38 -21.74 5.01
N GLY A 528 -14.73 -22.15 6.24
CA GLY A 528 -15.95 -22.90 6.50
C GLY A 528 -17.21 -22.11 6.14
N LYS A 529 -17.25 -20.80 6.46
CA LYS A 529 -18.35 -19.93 6.04
C LYS A 529 -18.40 -19.79 4.53
N ALA A 530 -17.27 -19.53 3.87
CA ALA A 530 -17.21 -19.40 2.42
C ALA A 530 -17.78 -20.66 1.74
N ALA A 531 -17.27 -21.84 2.10
CA ALA A 531 -17.80 -23.11 1.60
C ALA A 531 -19.30 -23.26 1.88
N TRP A 532 -19.75 -22.95 3.11
CA TRP A 532 -21.15 -23.06 3.49
C TRP A 532 -22.09 -22.20 2.63
N ASP A 533 -21.70 -20.95 2.38
CA ASP A 533 -22.51 -19.94 1.69
C ASP A 533 -22.74 -20.30 0.22
N PHE A 534 -21.75 -20.90 -0.48
CA PHE A 534 -21.93 -21.43 -1.84
C PHE A 534 -23.07 -22.47 -1.94
N GLY A 535 -23.33 -23.23 -0.86
CA GLY A 535 -24.45 -24.16 -0.77
C GLY A 535 -25.72 -23.56 -0.15
N GLY A 536 -25.72 -22.27 0.17
CA GLY A 536 -26.84 -21.56 0.80
C GLY A 536 -28.06 -21.47 -0.12
N LYS A 537 -29.26 -21.39 0.45
CA LYS A 537 -30.53 -21.36 -0.32
C LYS A 537 -30.59 -20.19 -1.31
N ASP A 538 -30.04 -19.05 -0.94
CA ASP A 538 -30.04 -17.84 -1.75
C ASP A 538 -28.80 -17.69 -2.65
N SER A 539 -27.93 -18.70 -2.65
CA SER A 539 -26.68 -18.69 -3.40
C SER A 539 -26.90 -18.59 -4.90
N GLN A 540 -25.95 -17.97 -5.61
CA GLN A 540 -25.91 -18.01 -7.06
C GLN A 540 -25.90 -19.45 -7.60
N SER A 541 -25.20 -20.36 -6.94
CA SER A 541 -25.14 -21.78 -7.29
C SER A 541 -26.49 -22.49 -7.23
N VAL A 542 -27.31 -22.23 -6.21
CA VAL A 542 -28.69 -22.76 -6.15
C VAL A 542 -29.54 -22.18 -7.28
N LYS A 543 -29.45 -20.87 -7.55
CA LYS A 543 -30.18 -20.23 -8.65
C LYS A 543 -29.77 -20.79 -10.02
N THR A 544 -28.48 -21.04 -10.22
CA THR A 544 -27.94 -21.69 -11.43
C THR A 544 -28.52 -23.10 -11.58
N PHE A 545 -28.57 -23.89 -10.50
CA PHE A 545 -29.20 -25.20 -10.52
C PHE A 545 -30.70 -25.13 -10.83
N GLU A 546 -31.42 -24.21 -10.21
CA GLU A 546 -32.86 -24.07 -10.42
C GLU A 546 -33.21 -23.78 -11.87
N ALA A 547 -32.39 -22.96 -12.54
CA ALA A 547 -32.54 -22.60 -13.94
C ALA A 547 -32.11 -23.71 -14.92
N THR A 548 -31.04 -24.45 -14.61
CA THR A 548 -30.42 -25.42 -15.56
C THR A 548 -30.78 -26.88 -15.27
N LYS A 549 -31.18 -27.19 -14.04
CA LYS A 549 -31.35 -28.55 -13.50
C LYS A 549 -30.11 -29.43 -13.68
N SER A 550 -28.93 -28.84 -13.68
CA SER A 550 -27.65 -29.50 -13.97
C SER A 550 -26.58 -29.08 -12.98
N MET A 551 -26.08 -30.02 -12.18
CA MET A 551 -24.96 -29.81 -11.25
C MET A 551 -23.68 -29.43 -12.00
N SER A 552 -23.48 -29.93 -13.21
CA SER A 552 -22.38 -29.59 -14.12
C SER A 552 -22.32 -28.11 -14.45
N SER A 553 -23.48 -27.44 -14.48
CA SER A 553 -23.55 -25.99 -14.67
C SER A 553 -23.22 -25.25 -13.38
N VAL A 554 -23.61 -25.81 -12.22
CA VAL A 554 -23.38 -25.23 -10.89
C VAL A 554 -21.90 -25.24 -10.50
N VAL A 555 -21.20 -26.35 -10.74
CA VAL A 555 -19.78 -26.50 -10.33
C VAL A 555 -18.83 -25.58 -11.09
N ASN A 556 -19.30 -24.96 -12.18
CA ASN A 556 -18.55 -23.92 -12.88
C ASN A 556 -18.59 -22.57 -12.14
N ASP A 557 -19.62 -22.31 -11.32
CA ASP A 557 -19.74 -21.05 -10.57
C ASP A 557 -18.55 -20.82 -9.61
N PRO A 558 -18.11 -21.80 -8.78
CA PRO A 558 -16.90 -21.66 -7.98
C PRO A 558 -15.63 -21.34 -8.77
N PHE A 559 -15.44 -21.88 -9.98
CA PHE A 559 -14.27 -21.54 -10.79
C PHE A 559 -14.32 -20.10 -11.26
N LEU A 560 -15.48 -19.62 -11.71
CA LEU A 560 -15.64 -18.25 -12.14
C LEU A 560 -15.47 -17.26 -10.96
N ILE A 561 -16.09 -17.56 -9.81
CA ILE A 561 -16.10 -16.68 -8.64
C ILE A 561 -14.74 -16.68 -7.92
N LEU A 562 -14.10 -17.84 -7.74
CA LEU A 562 -12.88 -17.97 -6.93
C LEU A 562 -11.59 -17.95 -7.76
N LEU A 563 -11.62 -18.44 -9.00
CA LEU A 563 -10.44 -18.58 -9.86
C LEU A 563 -10.45 -17.60 -11.05
N GLY A 564 -11.61 -17.02 -11.41
CA GLY A 564 -11.73 -16.07 -12.52
C GLY A 564 -11.65 -16.73 -13.90
N ARG A 565 -11.96 -18.03 -14.00
CA ARG A 565 -11.95 -18.79 -15.26
C ARG A 565 -13.05 -19.84 -15.29
N GLU A 566 -13.31 -20.39 -16.47
CA GLU A 566 -14.16 -21.57 -16.60
C GLU A 566 -13.40 -22.86 -16.29
N MET A 567 -14.16 -23.90 -15.97
CA MET A 567 -13.66 -25.27 -15.90
C MET A 567 -13.15 -25.75 -17.25
N THR A 568 -12.02 -26.45 -17.22
CA THR A 568 -11.59 -27.24 -18.38
C THR A 568 -12.48 -28.48 -18.57
N GLY A 569 -12.51 -29.02 -19.79
CA GLY A 569 -13.27 -30.24 -20.07
C GLY A 569 -12.87 -31.43 -19.17
N LYS A 570 -11.57 -31.55 -18.87
CA LYS A 570 -11.05 -32.61 -17.97
C LYS A 570 -11.50 -32.43 -16.52
N GLU A 571 -11.45 -31.21 -16.00
CA GLU A 571 -11.94 -30.91 -14.65
C GLU A 571 -13.45 -31.18 -14.56
N LYS A 572 -14.20 -30.83 -15.61
CA LYS A 572 -15.65 -31.06 -15.68
C LYS A 572 -15.98 -32.55 -15.69
N GLU A 573 -15.31 -33.34 -16.53
CA GLU A 573 -15.48 -34.79 -16.59
C GLU A 573 -15.15 -35.47 -15.26
N LEU A 574 -14.04 -35.06 -14.64
CA LEU A 574 -13.64 -35.57 -13.33
C LEU A 574 -14.70 -35.30 -12.27
N LEU A 575 -15.28 -34.09 -12.22
CA LEU A 575 -16.35 -33.80 -11.26
C LEU A 575 -17.62 -34.60 -11.55
N ILE A 576 -18.08 -34.64 -12.79
CA ILE A 576 -19.31 -35.35 -13.17
C ILE A 576 -19.21 -36.83 -12.83
N SER A 577 -18.07 -37.46 -13.12
CA SER A 577 -17.84 -38.88 -12.82
C SER A 577 -17.91 -39.23 -11.33
N ASN A 578 -17.79 -38.23 -10.45
CA ASN A 578 -17.81 -38.39 -9.00
C ASN A 578 -19.12 -37.89 -8.33
N LEU A 579 -20.15 -37.51 -9.09
CA LEU A 579 -21.46 -37.12 -8.55
C LEU A 579 -22.29 -38.35 -8.14
N PRO A 580 -22.54 -38.62 -6.85
CA PRO A 580 -23.23 -39.84 -6.41
C PRO A 580 -24.66 -39.97 -6.93
N LYS A 581 -25.37 -38.85 -7.10
CA LYS A 581 -26.78 -38.84 -7.56
C LYS A 581 -26.89 -38.45 -9.04
N GLY A 582 -25.77 -38.19 -9.71
CA GLY A 582 -25.74 -37.74 -11.08
C GLY A 582 -26.15 -36.26 -11.26
N ASP A 583 -26.06 -35.79 -12.50
CA ASP A 583 -26.12 -34.37 -12.84
C ASP A 583 -27.44 -33.67 -12.49
N GLY A 584 -28.55 -34.41 -12.52
CA GLY A 584 -29.90 -33.87 -12.32
C GLY A 584 -30.28 -33.53 -10.88
N HIS A 585 -29.37 -33.70 -9.92
CA HIS A 585 -29.64 -33.54 -8.49
C HIS A 585 -28.74 -32.48 -7.85
N PHE A 586 -29.34 -31.60 -7.03
CA PHE A 586 -28.56 -30.63 -6.27
C PHE A 586 -27.94 -31.28 -5.04
N GLU A 587 -26.65 -31.57 -5.14
CA GLU A 587 -25.82 -32.14 -4.07
C GLU A 587 -25.05 -31.04 -3.32
N ARG A 588 -25.73 -30.41 -2.36
CA ARG A 588 -25.17 -29.30 -1.56
C ARG A 588 -23.80 -29.64 -0.95
N GLN A 589 -23.67 -30.80 -0.31
CA GLN A 589 -22.43 -31.19 0.38
C GLN A 589 -21.26 -31.31 -0.60
N ILE A 590 -21.47 -31.91 -1.77
CA ILE A 590 -20.44 -32.01 -2.81
C ILE A 590 -19.97 -30.63 -3.28
N LEU A 591 -20.90 -29.69 -3.48
CA LEU A 591 -20.52 -28.30 -3.83
C LEU A 591 -19.69 -27.64 -2.72
N GLN A 592 -20.05 -27.84 -1.45
CA GLN A 592 -19.33 -27.27 -0.31
C GLN A 592 -17.92 -27.86 -0.18
N ASP A 593 -17.78 -29.19 -0.30
CA ASP A 593 -16.49 -29.89 -0.30
C ASP A 593 -15.63 -29.45 -1.48
N PHE A 594 -16.26 -29.23 -2.64
CA PHE A 594 -15.58 -28.78 -3.84
C PHE A 594 -15.04 -27.34 -3.70
N VAL A 595 -15.84 -26.42 -3.17
CA VAL A 595 -15.40 -25.06 -2.85
C VAL A 595 -14.28 -25.08 -1.82
N TRP A 596 -14.39 -25.92 -0.79
CA TRP A 596 -13.33 -26.10 0.19
C TRP A 596 -12.03 -26.58 -0.47
N ALA A 597 -12.10 -27.52 -1.42
CA ALA A 597 -10.93 -28.00 -2.16
C ALA A 597 -10.30 -26.87 -3.02
N ILE A 598 -11.10 -26.03 -3.67
CA ILE A 598 -10.60 -24.86 -4.41
C ILE A 598 -9.87 -23.90 -3.47
N LEU A 599 -10.45 -23.55 -2.32
CA LEU A 599 -9.86 -22.60 -1.37
C LEU A 599 -8.53 -23.10 -0.77
N ASN A 600 -8.29 -24.41 -0.78
CA ASN A 600 -7.04 -25.04 -0.34
C ASN A 600 -6.09 -25.38 -1.52
N SER A 601 -6.48 -25.09 -2.76
CA SER A 601 -5.66 -25.39 -3.94
C SER A 601 -4.50 -24.41 -4.12
N GLN A 602 -3.42 -24.87 -4.75
CA GLN A 602 -2.28 -24.00 -5.08
C GLN A 602 -2.69 -22.86 -6.02
N GLU A 603 -3.61 -23.14 -6.96
CA GLU A 603 -4.12 -22.13 -7.91
C GLU A 603 -4.84 -20.99 -7.19
N PHE A 604 -5.67 -21.29 -6.19
CA PHE A 604 -6.35 -20.25 -5.42
C PHE A 604 -5.35 -19.48 -4.55
N LEU A 605 -4.46 -20.19 -3.85
CA LEU A 605 -3.57 -19.61 -2.85
C LEU A 605 -2.42 -18.78 -3.41
N HIS A 606 -2.19 -18.80 -4.73
CA HIS A 606 -1.06 -18.13 -5.36
C HIS A 606 -1.47 -17.07 -6.38
N VAL A 607 -0.63 -16.03 -6.43
CA VAL A 607 -0.50 -15.11 -7.55
C VAL A 607 0.43 -15.77 -8.57
N ASN A 608 -0.13 -16.15 -9.71
CA ASN A 608 0.58 -16.84 -10.79
C ASN A 608 0.89 -15.93 -11.95
#